data_AF-A0A534PSE0-F1
#
_entry.id   AF-A0A534PSE0-F1
#
_cell.length_a   1.000
_cell.length_b   1.000
_cell.length_c   1.000
_cell.angle_alpha   90.00
_cell.angle_beta   90.00
_cell.angle_gamma   90.00
#
_symmetry.space_group_name_H-M   'P 1'
#
loop_
_entity.id
_entity.type
_entity.pdbx_description
1 polymer ?
#
loop_
_entity_poly.entity_id
_entity_poly.type
_entity_poly.pdbx_seq_one_letter_code
_entity_poly.pdbx_strand_id
1 'polypeptide(L)'
;MANEELAVKLHPTGCITGGTTMQTQDRLKRLQLIGRVQLAYEQLKDTMQRYHDDSPRARAAIAAAKKRLSLLNRALAMLALEAAQSSPA
;
A
#
# COMPACT_ATOMS: atom_id res chain seq x y z
N MET A 1 -4.46 19.03 65.82
CA MET A 1 -3.07 19.11 65.33
C MET A 1 -3.10 18.69 63.86
N ALA A 2 -2.76 19.62 62.99
CA ALA A 2 -2.77 19.49 61.53
C ALA A 2 -1.42 18.95 61.01
N ASN A 3 -1.46 18.24 59.87
CA ASN A 3 -0.42 18.18 58.84
C ASN A 3 -1.02 17.41 57.63
N GLU A 4 -1.56 18.10 56.62
CA GLU A 4 -0.88 18.52 55.37
C GLU A 4 -0.39 17.31 54.56
N GLU A 5 -1.15 16.90 53.55
CA GLU A 5 -1.04 17.32 52.13
C GLU A 5 -0.37 16.21 51.30
N LEU A 6 -1.12 15.59 50.39
CA LEU A 6 -0.75 15.53 48.98
C LEU A 6 -1.86 14.85 48.19
N ALA A 7 -2.78 15.71 47.74
CA ALA A 7 -3.57 15.45 46.56
C ALA A 7 -2.63 15.40 45.34
N VAL A 8 -2.50 14.23 44.73
CA VAL A 8 -2.13 14.15 43.31
C VAL A 8 -3.35 13.62 42.58
N LYS A 9 -4.22 14.57 42.23
CA LYS A 9 -4.98 14.54 40.98
C LYS A 9 -4.05 14.04 39.87
N LEU A 10 -4.46 13.03 39.12
CA LEU A 10 -4.24 12.98 37.67
C LEU A 10 -5.23 11.98 37.05
N HIS A 11 -6.30 12.58 36.55
CA HIS A 11 -7.17 12.26 35.42
C HIS A 11 -7.09 10.87 34.76
N PRO A 12 -8.25 10.33 34.33
CA PRO A 12 -8.30 9.20 33.42
C PRO A 12 -7.65 9.62 32.10
N THR A 13 -6.47 9.06 31.82
CA THR A 13 -5.84 9.20 30.51
C THR A 13 -6.71 8.46 29.51
N GLY A 14 -7.62 9.19 28.86
CA GLY A 14 -8.27 8.75 27.64
C GLY A 14 -7.17 8.35 26.66
N CYS A 15 -7.08 7.06 26.36
CA CYS A 15 -6.13 6.57 25.37
C CYS A 15 -6.63 7.03 24.00
N ILE A 16 -6.00 8.09 23.50
CA ILE A 16 -6.07 8.51 22.12
C ILE A 16 -5.43 7.39 21.28
N THR A 17 -6.22 6.40 20.87
CA THR A 17 -5.78 5.34 19.93
C THR A 17 -6.86 5.04 18.90
N GLY A 18 -7.39 6.09 18.26
CA GLY A 18 -8.30 5.95 17.11
C GLY A 18 -7.61 6.18 15.75
N GLY A 19 -6.58 7.03 15.69
CA GLY A 19 -5.98 7.49 14.41
C GLY A 19 -4.77 6.69 13.91
N THR A 20 -3.96 6.13 14.81
CA THR A 20 -2.66 5.53 14.48
C THR A 20 -2.78 4.18 13.76
N THR A 21 -3.83 3.43 14.05
CA THR A 21 -4.07 2.09 13.47
C THR A 21 -4.48 2.19 12.00
N MET A 22 -5.36 3.13 11.65
CA MET A 22 -5.84 3.31 10.27
C MET A 22 -4.70 3.77 9.34
N GLN A 23 -3.92 4.77 9.74
CA GLN A 23 -2.78 5.24 8.95
C GLN A 23 -1.72 4.14 8.72
N THR A 24 -1.49 3.30 9.72
CA THR A 24 -0.56 2.16 9.59
C THR A 24 -1.09 1.11 8.63
N GLN A 25 -2.39 0.79 8.67
CA GLN A 25 -3.02 -0.15 7.75
C GLN A 25 -2.95 0.35 6.30
N ASP A 26 -3.17 1.63 6.06
CA ASP A 26 -3.13 2.19 4.70
C ASP A 26 -1.70 2.24 4.15
N ARG A 27 -0.70 2.53 4.98
CA ARG A 27 0.71 2.40 4.62
C ARG A 27 1.07 0.96 4.24
N LEU A 28 0.60 -0.03 5.01
CA LEU A 28 0.83 -1.45 4.72
C LEU A 28 0.19 -1.87 3.39
N LYS A 29 -1.06 -1.48 3.14
CA LYS A 29 -1.75 -1.75 1.86
C LYS A 29 -0.97 -1.15 0.67
N ARG A 30 -0.45 0.08 0.81
CA ARG A 30 0.36 0.74 -0.22
C ARG A 30 1.65 -0.04 -0.49
N LEU A 31 2.38 -0.44 0.55
CA LEU A 31 3.61 -1.23 0.40
C LEU A 31 3.34 -2.59 -0.26
N GLN A 32 2.26 -3.27 0.13
CA GLN A 32 1.86 -4.52 -0.51
C GLN A 32 1.53 -4.33 -2.00
N LEU A 33 0.86 -3.23 -2.36
CA LEU A 33 0.56 -2.95 -3.75
C LEU A 33 1.83 -2.70 -4.58
N ILE A 34 2.79 -1.93 -4.03
CA ILE A 34 4.09 -1.70 -4.67
C ILE A 34 4.81 -3.04 -4.92
N GLY A 35 4.87 -3.92 -3.91
CA GLY A 35 5.47 -5.24 -4.06
C GLY A 35 4.76 -6.10 -5.12
N ARG A 36 3.43 -6.05 -5.19
CA ARG A 36 2.65 -6.75 -6.23
C ARG A 36 2.93 -6.22 -7.63
N VAL A 37 3.10 -4.90 -7.80
CA VAL A 37 3.47 -4.26 -9.06
C VAL A 37 4.86 -4.74 -9.51
N GLN A 38 5.84 -4.70 -8.60
CA GLN A 38 7.20 -5.16 -8.87
C GLN A 38 7.22 -6.63 -9.31
N LEU A 39 6.53 -7.50 -8.57
CA LEU A 39 6.40 -8.92 -8.94
C LEU A 39 5.74 -9.10 -10.32
N ALA A 40 4.70 -8.33 -10.63
CA ALA A 40 4.03 -8.41 -11.93
C ALA A 40 4.94 -7.95 -13.09
N TYR A 41 5.82 -6.97 -12.85
CA TYR A 41 6.85 -6.56 -13.82
C TYR A 41 7.85 -7.70 -14.10
N GLU A 42 8.38 -8.32 -13.06
CA GLU A 42 9.30 -9.46 -13.24
C GLU A 42 8.61 -10.63 -13.94
N GLN A 43 7.37 -10.95 -13.58
CA GLN A 43 6.58 -11.98 -14.26
C GLN A 43 6.37 -11.67 -15.75
N LEU A 44 6.12 -10.40 -16.10
CA LEU A 44 6.00 -10.01 -17.51
C LEU A 44 7.33 -10.19 -18.24
N LYS A 45 8.44 -9.75 -17.63
CA LYS A 45 9.78 -9.91 -18.20
C LYS A 45 10.13 -11.38 -18.43
N ASP A 46 9.89 -12.23 -17.43
CA ASP A 46 10.05 -13.68 -17.53
C ASP A 46 9.17 -14.28 -18.63
N THR A 47 7.91 -13.83 -18.74
CA THR A 47 6.97 -14.29 -19.76
C THR A 47 7.48 -13.93 -21.15
N MET A 48 7.96 -12.69 -21.34
CA MET A 48 8.54 -12.24 -22.61
C MET A 48 9.83 -12.98 -22.97
N GLN A 49 10.66 -13.33 -21.98
CA GLN A 49 11.87 -14.12 -22.21
C GLN A 49 11.55 -15.58 -22.57
N ARG A 50 10.58 -16.20 -21.90
CA ARG A 50 10.16 -17.60 -22.17
C ARG A 50 9.49 -17.74 -23.53
N TYR A 51 8.69 -16.75 -23.92
CA TYR A 51 7.97 -16.74 -25.18
C TYR A 51 8.69 -15.90 -26.24
N HIS A 52 9.89 -16.36 -26.63
CA HIS A 52 10.67 -15.71 -27.69
C HIS A 52 10.05 -15.89 -29.09
N ASP A 53 9.31 -16.99 -29.30
CA ASP A 53 8.60 -17.27 -30.54
C ASP A 53 7.24 -16.56 -30.58
N ASP A 54 6.93 -15.89 -31.68
CA ASP A 54 5.67 -15.15 -31.90
C ASP A 54 4.48 -16.08 -32.22
N SER A 55 4.24 -17.06 -31.35
CA SER A 55 3.08 -17.94 -31.43
C SER A 55 1.81 -17.25 -30.90
N PRO A 56 0.61 -17.65 -31.36
CA PRO A 56 -0.65 -17.13 -30.81
C PRO A 56 -0.76 -17.30 -29.28
N ARG A 57 -0.24 -18.42 -28.76
CA ARG A 57 -0.20 -18.69 -27.32
C ARG A 57 0.75 -17.74 -26.57
N ALA A 58 1.92 -17.48 -27.13
CA ALA A 58 2.87 -16.51 -26.61
C ALA A 58 2.24 -15.12 -26.50
N ARG A 59 1.59 -14.64 -27.58
CA ARG A 59 0.89 -13.35 -27.59
C ARG A 59 -0.20 -13.27 -26.52
N ALA A 60 -1.00 -14.32 -26.36
CA ALA A 60 -2.04 -14.37 -25.34
C ALA A 60 -1.46 -14.30 -23.91
N ALA A 61 -0.39 -15.05 -23.63
CA ALA A 61 0.27 -15.04 -22.33
C ALA A 61 0.88 -13.67 -22.00
N ILE A 62 1.57 -13.04 -22.96
CA ILE A 62 2.14 -11.69 -22.81
C ILE A 62 1.03 -10.66 -22.62
N ALA A 63 -0.06 -10.73 -23.39
CA ALA A 63 -1.20 -9.82 -23.25
C ALA A 63 -1.86 -9.94 -21.88
N ALA A 64 -2.04 -11.16 -21.36
CA ALA A 64 -2.57 -11.39 -20.02
C ALA A 64 -1.65 -10.81 -18.93
N ALA A 65 -0.33 -11.01 -19.05
CA ALA A 65 0.65 -10.43 -18.12
C ALA A 65 0.65 -8.89 -18.16
N LYS A 66 0.63 -8.29 -19.36
CA LYS A 66 0.52 -6.84 -19.54
C LYS A 66 -0.78 -6.28 -18.94
N LYS A 67 -1.90 -6.97 -19.12
CA LYS A 67 -3.19 -6.58 -18.54
C LYS A 67 -3.14 -6.59 -17.01
N ARG A 68 -2.58 -7.64 -16.40
CA ARG A 68 -2.38 -7.73 -14.95
C ARG A 68 -1.54 -6.57 -14.43
N LEU A 69 -0.42 -6.28 -15.11
CA LEU A 69 0.45 -5.17 -14.73
C LEU A 69 -0.26 -3.81 -14.84
N SER A 70 -0.99 -3.58 -15.92
CA SER A 70 -1.76 -2.33 -16.13
C SER A 70 -2.77 -2.08 -15.01
N LEU A 71 -3.50 -3.12 -14.57
CA LEU A 71 -4.44 -3.01 -13.45
C LEU A 71 -3.75 -2.62 -12.14
N LEU A 72 -2.61 -3.24 -11.84
CA LEU A 72 -1.85 -2.94 -10.63
C LEU A 72 -1.24 -1.52 -10.69
N ASN A 73 -0.72 -1.10 -11.84
CA ASN A 73 -0.22 0.26 -12.04
C ASN A 73 -1.35 1.29 -11.89
N ARG A 74 -2.56 1.00 -12.39
CA ARG A 74 -3.72 1.88 -12.20
C ARG A 74 -4.10 2.01 -10.73
N ALA A 75 -4.14 0.91 -9.99
CA ALA A 75 -4.40 0.95 -8.55
C ALA A 75 -3.32 1.75 -7.81
N LEU A 76 -2.05 1.61 -8.20
CA LEU A 76 -0.95 2.36 -7.60
C LEU A 76 -1.05 3.86 -7.89
N ALA A 77 -1.40 4.22 -9.12
CA ALA A 77 -1.61 5.62 -9.51
C ALA A 77 -2.77 6.26 -8.74
N MET A 78 -3.86 5.53 -8.49
CA MET A 78 -4.97 6.01 -7.66
C MET A 78 -4.51 6.29 -6.23
N LEU A 79 -3.76 5.38 -5.60
CA LEU A 79 -3.22 5.60 -4.25
C LEU A 79 -2.23 6.77 -4.18
N ALA A 80 -1.43 6.97 -5.22
CA ALA A 80 -0.51 8.11 -5.31
C ALA A 80 -1.27 9.44 -5.44
N LEU A 81 -2.33 9.45 -6.24
CA LEU A 81 -3.20 10.61 -6.42
C LEU A 81 -3.94 10.97 -5.12
N GLU A 82 -4.44 9.99 -4.38
CA GLU A 82 -5.03 10.19 -3.04
C GLU A 82 -4.02 10.75 -2.04
N ALA A 83 -2.76 10.29 -2.10
CA ALA A 83 -1.69 10.81 -1.27
C ALA A 83 -1.41 12.29 -1.55
N ALA A 84 -1.36 12.66 -2.83
CA ALA A 84 -1.10 14.02 -3.28
C ALA A 84 -2.22 14.98 -2.87
N GLN A 85 -3.48 14.54 -2.90
CA GLN A 85 -4.63 15.33 -2.46
C GLN A 85 -4.73 15.48 -0.93
N SER A 86 -4.15 14.54 -0.18
CA SER A 86 -4.16 14.54 1.29
C SER A 86 -3.04 15.38 1.91
N SER A 87 -2.10 15.87 1.10
CA SER A 87 -1.04 16.79 1.53
C SER A 87 -1.44 18.22 1.16
N PRO A 88 -1.79 19.11 2.13
CA PRO A 88 -1.86 20.53 1.83
C PRO A 88 -0.43 21.01 1.49
N ALA A 89 -0.30 21.73 0.38
CA ALA A 89 0.94 22.38 -0.02
C ALA A 89 1.34 23.48 0.97
#